data_AF-A0A5J5MSD8-F1
#
_entry.id   AF-A0A5J5MSD8-F1
#
_cell.length_a   1.000
_cell.length_b   1.000
_cell.length_c   1.000
_cell.angle_alpha   90.00
_cell.angle_beta   90.00
_cell.angle_gamma   90.00
#
_symmetry.space_group_name_H-M   'P 1'
#
loop_
_entity.id
_entity.type
_entity.pdbx_description
1 polymer ?
#
loop_
_entity_poly.entity_id
_entity_poly.type
_entity_poly.pdbx_seq_one_letter_code
_entity_poly.pdbx_strand_id
1 'polypeptide(L)' 'MVATKKMKGPLESVNSRLQIVMESGKYMLGYKQTLKMIRQGKVKLAIVVNCPVLRKSEAVCYAMLAKTGP' A
#
# COMPACT_ATOMS: atom_id res chain seq x y z
N MET A 1 -35.33 21.27 -15.76
CA MET A 1 -33.95 21.28 -15.23
C MET A 1 -33.93 20.50 -13.93
N VAL A 2 -33.41 19.27 -13.91
CA VAL A 2 -33.17 18.56 -12.65
C VAL A 2 -31.73 18.85 -12.25
N ALA A 3 -31.55 19.74 -11.28
CA ALA A 3 -30.28 19.96 -10.62
C ALA A 3 -29.98 18.73 -9.76
N THR A 4 -29.07 17.86 -10.24
CA THR A 4 -28.55 16.75 -9.44
C THR A 4 -27.66 17.30 -8.34
N LYS A 5 -28.11 17.09 -7.10
CA LYS A 5 -27.43 17.47 -5.86
C LYS A 5 -26.05 16.79 -5.80
N LYS A 6 -24.98 17.60 -5.67
CA LYS A 6 -23.60 17.15 -5.43
C LYS A 6 -23.55 16.23 -4.20
N MET A 7 -23.06 15.00 -4.38
CA MET A 7 -22.36 14.27 -3.33
C MET A 7 -20.87 14.28 -3.68
N LYS A 8 -20.16 15.33 -3.23
CA LYS A 8 -18.71 15.28 -3.02
C LYS A 8 -18.49 15.35 -1.52
N GLY A 9 -18.82 14.27 -0.80
CA GLY A 9 -18.14 14.02 0.46
C GLY A 9 -16.65 13.85 0.17
N PRO A 10 -15.74 14.14 1.12
CA PRO A 10 -14.33 13.86 0.92
C PRO A 10 -14.17 12.35 0.73
N LEU A 11 -14.08 11.92 -0.53
CA LEU A 11 -13.47 10.64 -0.87
C LEU A 11 -12.04 10.77 -0.39
N GLU A 12 -11.77 10.32 0.83
CA GLU A 12 -10.41 10.09 1.30
C GLU A 12 -9.73 9.20 0.27
N SER A 13 -8.98 9.83 -0.63
CA SER A 13 -8.28 9.11 -1.68
C SER A 13 -7.13 8.34 -1.03
N VAL A 14 -6.75 7.22 -1.63
CA VAL A 14 -5.54 6.50 -1.22
C VAL A 14 -4.33 7.44 -1.20
N ASN A 15 -4.27 8.40 -2.14
CA ASN A 15 -3.22 9.41 -2.20
C ASN A 15 -3.22 10.33 -0.97
N SER A 16 -4.39 10.77 -0.50
CA SER A 16 -4.52 11.59 0.72
C SER A 16 -4.02 10.85 1.95
N ARG A 17 -4.33 9.55 2.07
CA ARG A 17 -3.84 8.71 3.18
C ARG A 17 -2.34 8.44 3.08
N LEU A 18 -1.83 8.24 1.86
CA LEU A 18 -0.40 8.06 1.63
C LEU A 18 0.40 9.30 2.00
N GLN A 19 -0.12 10.50 1.73
CA GLN A 19 0.54 11.74 2.11
C GLN A 19 0.80 11.80 3.62
N ILE A 20 -0.20 11.44 4.44
CA ILE A 20 -0.08 11.39 5.90
C ILE A 20 0.99 10.37 6.34
N VAL A 21 1.03 9.19 5.68
CA VAL A 21 2.03 8.15 5.96
C VAL A 21 3.43 8.61 5.58
N MET A 22 3.59 9.40 4.52
CA MET A 22 4.88 9.96 4.13
C MET A 22 5.37 11.04 5.10
N GLU A 23 4.45 11.81 5.69
CA GLU A 23 4.79 12.88 6.64
C GLU A 23 5.10 12.35 8.05
N SER A 24 4.35 11.36 8.54
CA SER A 24 4.41 10.95 9.96
C SER A 24 4.54 9.43 10.18
N GLY A 25 4.36 8.64 9.12
CA GLY A 25 4.35 7.18 9.19
C GLY A 25 5.73 6.54 9.06
N LYS A 26 5.82 5.27 9.49
CA LYS A 26 6.97 4.42 9.19
C LYS A 26 6.74 3.74 7.84
N TYR A 27 7.58 4.05 6.87
CA TYR A 27 7.54 3.45 5.54
C TYR A 27 8.93 3.05 5.07
N MET A 28 8.98 2.23 4.02
CA MET A 28 10.24 1.84 3.40
C MET A 28 10.00 1.58 1.92
N LEU A 29 10.94 2.05 1.09
CA LEU A 29 10.85 1.99 -0.36
C LEU A 29 11.93 1.05 -0.91
N GLY A 30 11.61 0.34 -1.99
CA GLY A 30 12.56 -0.51 -2.71
C GLY A 30 12.39 -2.01 -2.44
N TYR A 31 12.45 -2.77 -3.53
CA TYR A 31 12.07 -4.18 -3.57
C TYR A 31 12.80 -5.08 -2.55
N LYS A 32 14.14 -5.01 -2.51
CA LYS A 32 14.97 -5.85 -1.63
C LYS A 32 14.67 -5.60 -0.14
N GLN A 33 14.48 -4.34 0.21
CA GLN A 33 14.19 -3.93 1.58
C GLN A 33 12.78 -4.39 1.95
N THR A 34 11.78 -4.15 1.10
CA THR A 34 10.39 -4.59 1.34
C THR A 34 10.34 -6.10 1.56
N LEU A 35 11.02 -6.92 0.74
CA LEU A 35 11.10 -8.37 0.95
C LEU A 35 11.67 -8.76 2.32
N LYS A 36 12.72 -8.06 2.80
CA LYS A 36 13.28 -8.31 4.15
C LYS A 36 12.26 -8.03 5.25
N MET A 37 11.47 -6.96 5.13
CA MET A 37 10.47 -6.62 6.13
C MET A 37 9.23 -7.51 6.08
N ILE A 38 8.83 -7.97 4.89
CA ILE A 38 7.75 -8.97 4.73
C ILE A 38 8.16 -10.27 5.44
N ARG A 39 9.39 -10.75 5.23
CA ARG A 39 9.92 -11.95 5.92
C ARG A 39 9.99 -11.79 7.45
N GLN A 40 10.19 -10.56 7.93
CA GLN A 40 10.17 -10.26 9.36
C GLN A 40 8.75 -10.11 9.93
N GLY A 41 7.69 -10.18 9.12
CA GLY A 41 6.31 -10.03 9.56
C GLY A 41 5.94 -8.61 10.02
N LYS A 42 6.74 -7.60 9.66
CA LYS A 42 6.55 -6.20 10.12
C LYS A 42 5.71 -5.34 9.17
N VAL A 43 5.39 -5.86 7.98
CA VAL A 43 4.70 -5.10 6.94
C VAL A 43 3.20 -5.25 7.09
N LYS A 44 2.51 -4.14 7.37
CA LYS A 44 1.03 -4.10 7.44
C LYS A 44 0.37 -3.77 6.10
N LEU A 45 1.10 -3.09 5.20
CA LEU A 45 0.64 -2.72 3.86
C LEU A 45 1.82 -2.71 2.88
N ALA A 46 1.64 -3.29 1.69
CA ALA A 46 2.60 -3.24 0.59
C ALA A 46 1.94 -2.68 -0.68
N ILE A 47 2.61 -1.74 -1.35
CA ILE A 47 2.12 -1.11 -2.58
C ILE A 47 3.10 -1.42 -3.71
N VAL A 48 2.58 -1.95 -4.81
CA VAL A 48 3.38 -2.36 -5.96
C VAL A 48 3.02 -1.51 -7.16
N VAL A 49 3.97 -0.71 -7.64
CA VAL A 49 3.77 0.22 -8.76
C VAL A 49 4.73 -0.15 -9.90
N ASN A 50 4.21 -0.19 -11.14
CA ASN A 50 4.98 -0.39 -12.39
C ASN A 50 6.09 -1.47 -12.35
N CYS A 51 5.89 -2.57 -11.63
CA CYS A 51 6.84 -3.68 -11.55
C CYS A 51 6.64 -4.70 -12.69
N PRO A 52 7.68 -5.43 -13.13
CA PRO A 52 7.51 -6.55 -14.05
C PRO A 52 6.69 -7.67 -13.40
N VAL A 53 6.00 -8.46 -14.23
CA VAL A 53 4.98 -9.44 -13.79
C VAL A 53 5.53 -10.42 -12.76
N LEU A 54 6.74 -10.95 -12.97
CA LEU A 54 7.38 -11.88 -12.04
C LEU A 54 7.65 -11.27 -10.66
N ARG A 55 8.11 -10.00 -10.61
CA ARG A 55 8.35 -9.32 -9.32
C ARG A 55 7.05 -8.98 -8.61
N LYS A 56 5.98 -8.69 -9.38
CA LYS A 56 4.64 -8.48 -8.83
C LYS A 56 4.12 -9.78 -8.20
N SER A 57 4.15 -10.90 -8.93
CA SER A 57 3.66 -12.19 -8.40
C SER A 57 4.47 -12.66 -7.19
N GLU A 58 5.79 -12.49 -7.22
CA GLU A 58 6.66 -12.80 -6.08
C GLU A 58 6.32 -11.97 -4.84
N ALA A 59 6.18 -10.64 -4.99
CA ALA A 59 5.83 -9.76 -3.87
C ALA A 59 4.44 -10.08 -3.29
N VAL A 60 3.47 -10.38 -4.14
CA VAL A 60 2.11 -10.78 -3.71
C VAL A 60 2.13 -12.12 -2.98
N CYS A 61 2.87 -13.11 -3.50
CA CYS A 61 3.01 -14.41 -2.86
C CYS A 61 3.65 -14.27 -1.46
N TYR A 62 4.74 -13.51 -1.34
CA TYR A 62 5.36 -13.26 -0.04
C TYR A 62 4.44 -12.50 0.93
N ALA A 63 3.65 -11.55 0.45
CA ALA A 63 2.68 -10.85 1.29
C ALA A 63 1.58 -11.77 1.81
N MET A 64 1.09 -12.71 0.99
CA MET A 64 0.09 -13.70 1.41
C MET A 64 0.63 -14.71 2.42
N LEU A 65 1.91 -15.08 2.32
CA LEU A 65 2.57 -16.00 3.25
C LEU A 65 3.04 -15.32 4.54
N ALA A 66 3.14 -13.99 4.54
CA ALA A 66 3.65 -13.25 5.67
C ALA A 66 2.68 -13.34 6.86
N LYS A 67 3.17 -13.94 7.95
CA LYS A 67 2.50 -13.87 9.25
C LYS A 67 2.79 -12.50 9.87
N THR A 68 1.86 -11.57 9.70
CA THR A 68 1.93 -10.27 10.36
C THR A 68 1.50 -10.43 11.82
N GLY A 69 2.32 -9.95 12.75
CA GLY A 69 1.91 -9.82 14.16
C GLY A 69 0.79 -8.77 14.32
N PRO A 70 0.05 -8.79 15.45
CA PRO A 70 -0.94 -7.76 15.77
C PRO A 70 -0.36 -6.33 15.68
#